data_AF-A0AB37CYM2-F1
#
_entry.id   AF-A0AB37CYM2-F1
#
_cell.length_a   1.000
_cell.length_b   1.000
_cell.length_c   1.000
_cell.angle_alpha   90.00
_cell.angle_beta   90.00
_cell.angle_gamma   90.00
#
_symmetry.space_group_name_H-M   'P 1'
#
loop_
_entity.id
_entity.type
_entity.pdbx_description
1 polymer ?
#
loop_
_entity_poly.entity_id
_entity_poly.type
_entity_poly.pdbx_seq_one_letter_code
_entity_poly.pdbx_strand_id
1 'polypeptide(L)'
;MTILDIKEKENSLITDDAHELICYATISEISSWKDVINLYSELKQKNLPKKVLLLLEDIGQCQYTSMHASMGDGLYFVTTELVEDDSEASWENTRSLELQYHIEQLLKPENYIGFNDLPKKLKYSDEDQVTLLQINAEPEKILDDVIQVKLVNSQTETQKFAACLNGYFSCDLNPFESFSLIEHLDQNYGLEYVGLGASLLFFMKTPKFDANKTPQLLNELSSFYQFNQTTHHQLEQHLSHHEYLILPYVESLEVFDLD
;
A
#
# COMPACT_ATOMS: atom_id res chain seq x y z
N MET A 1 14.34 -19.11 7.72
CA MET A 1 13.19 -19.63 6.92
C MET A 1 12.10 -18.65 7.22
N THR A 2 11.46 -18.01 6.24
CA THR A 2 10.45 -16.99 6.54
C THR A 2 9.41 -17.50 7.55
N ILE A 3 9.27 -16.79 8.66
CA ILE A 3 8.40 -17.15 9.79
C ILE A 3 7.14 -16.30 9.73
N LEU A 4 5.97 -16.94 9.80
CA LEU A 4 4.68 -16.28 10.01
C LEU A 4 4.26 -16.49 11.47
N ASP A 5 4.01 -15.39 12.18
CA ASP A 5 3.54 -15.39 13.56
C ASP A 5 2.17 -14.71 13.64
N ILE A 6 1.11 -15.48 13.91
CA ILE A 6 -0.25 -14.95 14.09
C ILE A 6 -0.37 -14.37 15.50
N LYS A 7 -0.79 -13.11 15.61
CA LYS A 7 -0.88 -12.44 16.92
C LYS A 7 -2.10 -12.90 17.69
N GLU A 8 -1.88 -13.39 18.90
CA GLU A 8 -2.93 -13.67 19.85
C GLU A 8 -3.54 -12.36 20.35
N LYS A 9 -4.86 -12.35 20.53
CA LYS A 9 -5.55 -11.21 21.11
C LYS A 9 -5.37 -11.21 22.64
N GLU A 10 -4.46 -10.38 23.12
CA GLU A 10 -4.11 -10.31 24.55
C GLU A 10 -5.23 -9.70 25.39
N ASN A 11 -5.92 -8.68 24.86
CA ASN A 11 -7.00 -7.99 25.54
C ASN A 11 -8.37 -8.39 24.96
N SER A 12 -9.17 -9.10 25.76
CA SER A 12 -10.48 -9.61 25.35
C SER A 12 -11.55 -8.53 25.12
N LEU A 13 -11.29 -7.29 25.55
CA LEU A 13 -12.16 -6.13 25.31
C LEU A 13 -11.98 -5.55 23.90
N ILE A 14 -10.86 -5.85 23.22
CA ILE A 14 -10.66 -5.49 21.82
C ILE A 14 -11.50 -6.44 20.96
N THR A 15 -12.24 -5.89 20.02
CA THR A 15 -12.99 -6.66 19.01
C THR A 15 -12.03 -7.38 18.08
N ASP A 16 -12.47 -8.51 17.50
CA ASP A 16 -11.62 -9.24 16.54
C ASP A 16 -11.31 -8.37 15.32
N ASP A 17 -12.28 -7.58 14.84
CA ASP A 17 -12.07 -6.66 13.72
C ASP A 17 -11.01 -5.58 14.03
N ALA A 18 -10.99 -5.03 15.24
CA ALA A 18 -9.97 -4.06 15.64
C ALA A 18 -8.60 -4.74 15.79
N HIS A 19 -8.53 -5.87 16.49
CA HIS A 19 -7.28 -6.64 16.69
C HIS A 19 -6.61 -6.98 15.36
N GLU A 20 -7.37 -7.57 14.44
CA GLU A 20 -6.86 -8.00 13.15
C GLU A 20 -6.48 -6.82 12.22
N LEU A 21 -7.17 -5.68 12.36
CA LEU A 21 -6.85 -4.45 11.63
C LEU A 21 -5.61 -3.75 12.20
N ILE A 22 -5.39 -3.83 13.52
CA ILE A 22 -4.20 -3.30 14.19
C ILE A 22 -3.01 -4.15 13.77
N CYS A 23 -3.00 -5.44 14.10
CA CYS A 23 -1.94 -6.37 13.74
C CYS A 23 -2.45 -7.82 13.81
N TYR A 24 -2.80 -8.39 12.67
CA TYR A 24 -3.22 -9.79 12.59
C TYR A 24 -2.02 -10.75 12.73
N ALA A 25 -0.93 -10.45 12.05
CA ALA A 25 0.25 -11.29 12.04
C ALA A 25 1.52 -10.47 11.74
N THR A 26 2.67 -11.08 11.98
CA THR A 26 3.97 -10.58 11.54
C THR A 26 4.69 -11.62 10.69
N ILE A 27 5.44 -11.18 9.69
CA ILE A 27 6.32 -12.02 8.89
C ILE A 27 7.77 -11.60 9.15
N SER A 28 8.64 -12.52 9.53
CA SER A 28 10.04 -12.26 9.87
C SER A 28 10.98 -13.30 9.28
N GLU A 29 12.30 -13.13 9.47
CA GLU A 29 13.34 -13.99 8.88
C GLU A 29 13.18 -14.16 7.35
N ILE A 30 12.83 -13.06 6.68
CA ILE A 30 12.48 -13.04 5.26
C ILE A 30 13.70 -13.46 4.43
N SER A 31 13.59 -14.59 3.75
CA SER A 31 14.65 -15.10 2.88
C SER A 31 14.56 -14.61 1.44
N SER A 32 13.36 -14.26 0.98
CA SER A 32 13.13 -13.77 -0.39
C SER A 32 11.77 -13.10 -0.51
N TRP A 33 11.64 -12.21 -1.50
CA TRP A 33 10.35 -11.62 -1.87
C TRP A 33 9.30 -12.65 -2.29
N LYS A 34 9.74 -13.75 -2.92
CA LYS A 34 8.86 -14.86 -3.30
C LYS A 34 8.17 -15.49 -2.10
N ASP A 35 8.86 -15.60 -0.96
CA ASP A 35 8.28 -16.16 0.26
C ASP A 35 7.19 -15.23 0.82
N VAL A 36 7.42 -13.92 0.77
CA VAL A 36 6.43 -12.90 1.18
C VAL A 36 5.16 -12.99 0.31
N ILE A 37 5.30 -13.07 -1.01
CA ILE A 37 4.15 -13.19 -1.93
C ILE A 37 3.38 -14.50 -1.73
N ASN A 38 4.08 -15.61 -1.49
CA ASN A 38 3.44 -16.89 -1.22
C ASN A 38 2.59 -16.82 0.06
N LEU A 39 3.15 -16.24 1.13
CA LEU A 39 2.44 -16.01 2.38
C LEU A 39 1.25 -15.07 2.20
N TYR A 40 1.41 -13.97 1.47
CA TYR A 40 0.31 -13.07 1.10
C TYR A 40 -0.84 -13.83 0.44
N SER A 41 -0.54 -14.65 -0.56
CA SER A 41 -1.54 -15.44 -1.30
C SER A 41 -2.25 -16.46 -0.41
N GLU A 42 -1.52 -17.15 0.46
CA GLU A 42 -2.09 -18.09 1.43
C GLU A 42 -3.01 -17.40 2.44
N LEU A 43 -2.55 -16.30 3.03
CA LEU A 43 -3.30 -15.51 3.99
C LEU A 43 -4.58 -14.97 3.37
N LYS A 44 -4.51 -14.51 2.13
CA LYS A 44 -5.67 -14.01 1.39
C LYS A 44 -6.72 -15.09 1.18
N GLN A 45 -6.32 -16.31 0.80
CA GLN A 45 -7.23 -17.44 0.65
C GLN A 45 -7.86 -17.87 1.98
N LYS A 46 -7.08 -17.89 3.07
CA LYS A 46 -7.52 -18.33 4.39
C LYS A 46 -8.50 -17.37 5.07
N ASN A 47 -8.38 -16.07 4.77
CA ASN A 47 -9.11 -15.01 5.49
C ASN A 47 -10.25 -14.36 4.69
N LEU A 48 -10.71 -14.98 3.60
CA LEU A 48 -11.88 -14.50 2.88
C LEU A 48 -13.11 -14.39 3.81
N PRO A 49 -13.91 -13.30 3.73
CA PRO A 49 -13.89 -12.27 2.70
C PRO A 49 -12.96 -11.06 2.97
N LYS A 50 -12.29 -11.00 4.13
CA LYS A 50 -11.38 -9.90 4.51
C LYS A 50 -10.19 -9.81 3.56
N LYS A 51 -9.61 -8.61 3.44
CA LYS A 51 -8.45 -8.32 2.58
C LYS A 51 -7.18 -8.33 3.41
N VAL A 52 -6.09 -8.83 2.83
CA VAL A 52 -4.79 -8.80 3.47
C VAL A 52 -4.06 -7.53 3.03
N LEU A 53 -3.59 -6.73 3.98
CA LEU A 53 -2.72 -5.59 3.73
C LEU A 53 -1.37 -5.86 4.41
N LEU A 54 -0.28 -5.65 3.66
CA LEU A 54 1.07 -5.72 4.20
C LEU A 54 1.64 -4.31 4.43
N LEU A 55 2.34 -4.11 5.55
CA LEU A 55 3.24 -2.97 5.75
C LEU A 55 4.68 -3.48 5.62
N LEU A 56 5.40 -3.02 4.59
CA LEU A 56 6.58 -3.72 4.06
C LEU A 56 7.92 -3.04 4.31
N GLU A 57 7.97 -1.72 4.30
CA GLU A 57 9.20 -0.95 4.48
C GLU A 57 8.96 0.26 5.38
N ASP A 58 9.94 0.51 6.25
CA ASP A 58 9.96 1.53 7.30
C ASP A 58 8.59 1.68 7.97
N ILE A 59 8.16 0.60 8.65
CA ILE A 59 6.82 0.55 9.28
C ILE A 59 6.64 1.69 10.27
N GLY A 60 7.70 2.08 10.97
CA GLY A 60 7.67 3.20 11.90
C GLY A 60 7.30 4.50 11.20
N GLN A 61 8.02 4.86 10.13
CA GLN A 61 7.72 6.04 9.34
C GLN A 61 6.37 5.93 8.63
N CYS A 62 6.04 4.75 8.08
CA CYS A 62 4.76 4.48 7.42
C CYS A 62 3.58 4.75 8.35
N GLN A 63 3.64 4.28 9.61
CA GLN A 63 2.59 4.52 10.60
C GLN A 63 2.54 6.00 11.03
N TYR A 64 3.71 6.63 11.19
CA TYR A 64 3.80 8.05 11.54
C TYR A 64 3.16 8.94 10.47
N THR A 65 3.55 8.77 9.20
CA THR A 65 2.98 9.53 8.09
C THR A 65 1.52 9.19 7.89
N SER A 66 1.10 7.96 8.19
CA SER A 66 -0.30 7.57 8.09
C SER A 66 -1.20 8.27 9.09
N MET A 67 -0.74 8.36 10.34
CA MET A 67 -1.43 9.13 11.38
C MET A 67 -1.58 10.61 11.00
N HIS A 68 -0.57 11.20 10.38
CA HIS A 68 -0.67 12.59 9.93
C HIS A 68 -1.52 12.76 8.67
N ALA A 69 -1.46 11.82 7.72
CA ALA A 69 -2.28 11.85 6.51
C ALA A 69 -3.77 11.73 6.83
N SER A 70 -4.16 10.91 7.83
CA SER A 70 -5.55 10.81 8.27
C SER A 70 -6.07 12.08 8.96
N MET A 71 -5.18 12.97 9.42
CA MET A 71 -5.57 14.27 9.98
C MET A 71 -5.82 15.34 8.91
N GLY A 72 -5.63 15.02 7.62
CA GLY A 72 -5.84 15.93 6.51
C GLY A 72 -7.31 16.30 6.26
N ASP A 73 -7.51 17.37 5.51
CA ASP A 73 -8.83 17.82 5.09
C ASP A 73 -9.58 16.71 4.33
N GLY A 74 -10.81 16.43 4.76
CA GLY A 74 -11.65 15.37 4.20
C GLY A 74 -11.39 13.97 4.73
N LEU A 75 -10.34 13.75 5.56
CA LEU A 75 -10.00 12.45 6.15
C LEU A 75 -10.06 12.43 7.67
N TYR A 76 -10.09 13.60 8.33
CA TYR A 76 -10.12 13.67 9.78
C TYR A 76 -11.36 12.99 10.40
N PHE A 77 -11.12 11.92 11.14
CA PHE A 77 -12.13 11.16 11.87
C PHE A 77 -12.16 11.55 13.36
N VAL A 78 -13.32 12.03 13.83
CA VAL A 78 -13.50 12.42 15.24
C VAL A 78 -13.82 11.21 16.09
N THR A 79 -12.84 10.75 16.85
CA THR A 79 -12.94 9.58 17.74
C THR A 79 -13.50 9.90 19.13
N THR A 80 -13.40 11.15 19.58
CA THR A 80 -13.72 11.55 20.98
C THR A 80 -15.17 11.34 21.39
N GLU A 81 -16.11 11.30 20.45
CA GLU A 81 -17.53 11.03 20.73
C GLU A 81 -17.87 9.53 20.73
N LEU A 82 -16.94 8.68 20.28
CA LEU A 82 -17.11 7.24 20.13
C LEU A 82 -16.41 6.44 21.25
N VAL A 83 -15.43 7.06 21.88
CA VAL A 83 -14.67 6.49 23.00
C VAL A 83 -15.50 6.57 24.27
N GLU A 84 -15.86 5.41 24.83
CA GLU A 84 -16.70 5.31 26.03
C GLU A 84 -15.92 5.64 27.31
N ASP A 85 -14.62 5.34 27.33
CA ASP A 85 -13.70 5.57 28.44
C ASP A 85 -12.24 5.72 27.96
N ASP A 86 -11.33 6.14 28.84
CA ASP A 86 -9.90 6.31 28.50
C ASP A 86 -9.12 4.98 28.40
N SER A 87 -9.78 3.82 28.28
CA SER A 87 -9.07 2.55 28.12
C SER A 87 -8.54 2.36 26.69
N GLU A 88 -7.39 1.69 26.58
CA GLU A 88 -6.78 1.32 25.30
C GLU A 88 -7.76 0.59 24.37
N ALA A 89 -8.53 -0.37 24.92
CA ALA A 89 -9.52 -1.12 24.15
C ALA A 89 -10.62 -0.22 23.56
N SER A 90 -11.04 0.84 24.26
CA SER A 90 -12.04 1.77 23.75
C SER A 90 -11.52 2.51 22.52
N TRP A 91 -10.27 3.01 22.57
CA TRP A 91 -9.60 3.66 21.44
C TRP A 91 -9.32 2.70 20.28
N GLU A 92 -8.88 1.48 20.57
CA GLU A 92 -8.58 0.49 19.53
C GLU A 92 -9.84 0.03 18.80
N ASN A 93 -10.96 -0.09 19.51
CA ASN A 93 -12.23 -0.47 18.90
C ASN A 93 -12.79 0.59 17.95
N THR A 94 -12.35 1.86 18.02
CA THR A 94 -12.76 2.87 17.03
C THR A 94 -12.10 2.68 15.66
N ARG A 95 -11.02 1.88 15.56
CA ARG A 95 -10.25 1.70 14.30
C ARG A 95 -11.09 1.12 13.17
N SER A 96 -12.03 0.23 13.46
CA SER A 96 -12.93 -0.32 12.45
C SER A 96 -13.91 0.75 11.92
N LEU A 97 -14.33 1.69 12.76
CA LEU A 97 -15.18 2.82 12.35
C LEU A 97 -14.39 3.86 11.54
N GLU A 98 -13.17 4.16 11.98
CA GLU A 98 -12.23 5.02 11.26
C GLU A 98 -11.95 4.48 9.84
N LEU A 99 -11.73 3.16 9.71
CA LEU A 99 -11.59 2.49 8.42
C LEU A 99 -12.80 2.72 7.51
N GLN A 100 -14.03 2.50 8.01
CA GLN A 100 -15.23 2.70 7.20
C GLN A 100 -15.38 4.16 6.78
N TYR A 101 -15.11 5.10 7.69
CA TYR A 101 -15.10 6.52 7.38
C TYR A 101 -14.11 6.85 6.27
N HIS A 102 -12.85 6.40 6.37
CA HIS A 102 -11.85 6.63 5.33
C HIS A 102 -12.26 6.03 3.97
N ILE A 103 -12.82 4.81 3.95
CA ILE A 103 -13.36 4.21 2.72
C ILE A 103 -14.45 5.12 2.12
N GLU A 104 -15.39 5.60 2.93
CA GLU A 104 -16.43 6.51 2.46
C GLU A 104 -15.85 7.80 1.89
N GLN A 105 -14.86 8.40 2.54
CA GLN A 105 -14.23 9.65 2.06
C GLN A 105 -13.46 9.45 0.75
N LEU A 106 -12.74 8.35 0.60
CA LEU A 106 -12.02 8.02 -0.64
C LEU A 106 -12.97 7.80 -1.83
N LEU A 107 -14.17 7.29 -1.56
CA LEU A 107 -15.18 6.98 -2.59
C LEU A 107 -16.15 8.14 -2.87
N LYS A 108 -16.10 9.23 -2.09
CA LYS A 108 -16.97 10.39 -2.30
C LYS A 108 -16.67 11.06 -3.65
N PRO A 109 -17.68 11.28 -4.50
CA PRO A 109 -17.46 11.92 -5.81
C PRO A 109 -16.77 13.27 -5.75
N GLU A 110 -17.00 14.05 -4.70
CA GLU A 110 -16.37 15.36 -4.48
C GLU A 110 -14.87 15.29 -4.13
N ASN A 111 -14.40 14.16 -3.62
CA ASN A 111 -13.01 13.93 -3.25
C ASN A 111 -12.24 13.15 -4.33
N TYR A 112 -12.96 12.51 -5.26
CA TYR A 112 -12.38 11.63 -6.26
C TYR A 112 -11.66 12.41 -7.37
N ILE A 113 -10.42 12.02 -7.66
CA ILE A 113 -9.61 12.57 -8.75
C ILE A 113 -9.32 11.43 -9.73
N GLY A 114 -9.71 11.57 -11.01
CA GLY A 114 -9.38 10.54 -12.00
C GLY A 114 -7.88 10.47 -12.27
N PHE A 115 -7.35 9.29 -12.62
CA PHE A 115 -5.92 9.11 -12.90
C PHE A 115 -5.35 10.12 -13.91
N ASN A 116 -6.10 10.40 -14.98
CA ASN A 116 -5.68 11.35 -16.02
C ASN A 116 -5.64 12.81 -15.53
N ASP A 117 -6.33 13.11 -14.44
CA ASP A 117 -6.39 14.44 -13.82
C ASP A 117 -5.43 14.57 -12.63
N LEU A 118 -4.69 13.50 -12.28
CA LEU A 118 -3.71 13.55 -11.21
C LEU A 118 -2.60 14.57 -11.54
N PRO A 119 -2.17 15.35 -10.53
CA PRO A 119 -1.10 16.30 -10.74
C PRO A 119 0.22 15.55 -10.95
N LYS A 120 0.99 15.97 -11.97
CA LYS A 120 2.29 15.39 -12.32
C LYS A 120 3.41 15.90 -11.41
N LYS A 121 3.27 15.67 -10.09
CA LYS A 121 4.20 16.14 -9.06
C LYS A 121 5.50 15.33 -9.04
N LEU A 122 5.42 14.05 -9.36
CA LEU A 122 6.55 13.12 -9.30
C LEU A 122 7.42 13.27 -10.54
N LYS A 123 8.58 13.91 -10.37
CA LYS A 123 9.58 14.09 -11.42
C LYS A 123 10.91 13.55 -10.94
N TYR A 124 11.14 12.28 -11.22
CA TYR A 124 12.33 11.57 -10.77
C TYR A 124 13.58 12.01 -11.53
N SER A 125 14.67 12.14 -10.77
CA SER A 125 16.02 12.26 -11.31
C SER A 125 16.44 10.97 -12.05
N ASP A 126 17.60 11.00 -12.70
CA ASP A 126 18.13 9.75 -13.27
C ASP A 126 18.54 8.78 -12.15
N GLU A 127 19.02 9.30 -11.02
CA GLU A 127 19.35 8.53 -9.82
C GLU A 127 18.12 7.83 -9.23
N ASP A 128 17.02 8.56 -8.98
CA ASP A 128 15.77 7.99 -8.47
C ASP A 128 15.25 6.87 -9.40
N GLN A 129 15.36 7.07 -10.71
CA GLN A 129 14.93 6.06 -11.68
C GLN A 129 15.80 4.80 -11.64
N VAL A 130 17.11 4.93 -11.42
CA VAL A 130 17.99 3.78 -11.20
C VAL A 130 17.60 3.05 -9.91
N THR A 131 17.35 3.79 -8.82
CA THR A 131 16.88 3.22 -7.55
C THR A 131 15.56 2.47 -7.72
N LEU A 132 14.59 3.02 -8.45
CA LEU A 132 13.31 2.35 -8.75
C LEU A 132 13.50 1.00 -9.45
N LEU A 133 14.45 0.94 -10.39
CA LEU A 133 14.77 -0.29 -11.12
C LEU A 133 15.45 -1.32 -10.20
N GLN A 134 16.32 -0.88 -9.30
CA GLN A 134 16.93 -1.75 -8.27
C GLN A 134 15.88 -2.29 -7.30
N ILE A 135 14.94 -1.45 -6.84
CA ILE A 135 13.81 -1.86 -5.99
C ILE A 135 12.99 -2.96 -6.66
N ASN A 136 12.67 -2.81 -7.95
CA ASN A 136 11.92 -3.83 -8.68
C ASN A 136 12.77 -5.08 -8.98
N ALA A 137 14.10 -4.97 -9.06
CA ALA A 137 14.98 -6.11 -9.29
C ALA A 137 15.20 -6.96 -8.03
N GLU A 138 15.37 -6.32 -6.88
CA GLU A 138 15.72 -6.94 -5.59
C GLU A 138 14.87 -6.39 -4.43
N PRO A 139 13.53 -6.56 -4.47
CA PRO A 139 12.63 -5.99 -3.48
C PRO A 139 12.89 -6.42 -2.05
N GLU A 140 13.48 -7.61 -1.83
CA GLU A 140 13.88 -8.06 -0.50
C GLU A 140 14.88 -7.14 0.21
N LYS A 141 15.64 -6.32 -0.52
CA LYS A 141 16.63 -5.40 0.07
C LYS A 141 16.00 -4.19 0.78
N ILE A 142 14.76 -3.83 0.42
CA ILE A 142 14.07 -2.68 1.03
C ILE A 142 13.11 -3.08 2.15
N LEU A 143 12.92 -4.37 2.41
CA LEU A 143 11.96 -4.82 3.40
C LEU A 143 12.50 -4.63 4.81
N ASP A 144 11.62 -4.28 5.74
CA ASP A 144 11.93 -4.34 7.16
C ASP A 144 12.19 -5.79 7.60
N ASP A 145 12.98 -5.97 8.66
CA ASP A 145 13.22 -7.28 9.30
C ASP A 145 11.91 -7.99 9.69
N VAL A 146 10.86 -7.19 9.93
CA VAL A 146 9.52 -7.65 10.28
C VAL A 146 8.49 -6.90 9.44
N ILE A 147 7.72 -7.62 8.64
CA ILE A 147 6.54 -7.12 7.92
C ILE A 147 5.32 -7.28 8.83
N GLN A 148 4.46 -6.25 8.86
CA GLN A 148 3.19 -6.31 9.56
C GLN A 148 2.06 -6.69 8.60
N VAL A 149 1.19 -7.60 9.05
CA VAL A 149 0.00 -8.04 8.31
C VAL A 149 -1.24 -7.50 9.01
N LYS A 150 -2.13 -6.89 8.24
CA LYS A 150 -3.47 -6.46 8.68
C LYS A 150 -4.53 -7.23 7.90
N LEU A 151 -5.63 -7.61 8.57
CA LEU A 151 -6.86 -8.00 7.88
C LEU A 151 -7.83 -6.83 7.86
N VAL A 152 -8.28 -6.48 6.66
CA VAL A 152 -9.06 -5.29 6.41
C VAL A 152 -10.45 -5.69 5.94
N ASN A 153 -11.47 -5.22 6.64
CA ASN A 153 -12.86 -5.42 6.25
C ASN A 153 -13.27 -4.38 5.21
N SER A 154 -12.98 -4.67 3.93
CA SER A 154 -13.33 -3.84 2.78
C SER A 154 -13.94 -4.68 1.65
N GLN A 155 -14.69 -4.04 0.74
CA GLN A 155 -15.34 -4.73 -0.37
C GLN A 155 -14.33 -5.08 -1.47
N THR A 156 -13.42 -4.17 -1.79
CA THR A 156 -12.41 -4.32 -2.86
C THR A 156 -10.99 -4.33 -2.30
N GLU A 157 -10.04 -4.81 -3.10
CA GLU A 157 -8.61 -4.76 -2.78
C GLU A 157 -8.12 -3.31 -2.70
N THR A 158 -8.58 -2.43 -3.59
CA THR A 158 -8.26 -0.99 -3.56
C THR A 158 -8.66 -0.33 -2.25
N GLN A 159 -9.87 -0.61 -1.75
CA GLN A 159 -10.39 0.00 -0.51
C GLN A 159 -9.55 -0.33 0.72
N LYS A 160 -8.73 -1.40 0.71
CA LYS A 160 -7.89 -1.73 1.86
C LYS A 160 -6.79 -0.71 2.12
N PHE A 161 -6.48 0.15 1.15
CA PHE A 161 -5.60 1.31 1.34
C PHE A 161 -6.05 2.21 2.50
N ALA A 162 -7.37 2.29 2.76
CA ALA A 162 -7.94 3.06 3.87
C ALA A 162 -7.46 2.63 5.27
N ALA A 163 -6.92 1.41 5.41
CA ALA A 163 -6.37 0.92 6.67
C ALA A 163 -4.99 1.51 7.02
N CYS A 164 -4.32 2.14 6.05
CA CYS A 164 -3.06 2.85 6.26
C CYS A 164 -2.90 3.92 5.15
N LEU A 165 -3.68 5.00 5.25
CA LEU A 165 -3.60 6.13 4.32
C LEU A 165 -2.21 6.74 4.40
N ASN A 166 -1.54 7.01 3.28
CA ASN A 166 -0.21 7.63 3.28
C ASN A 166 -0.11 8.75 2.24
N GLY A 167 0.99 9.52 2.28
CA GLY A 167 1.16 10.74 1.48
C GLY A 167 0.95 12.02 2.28
N TYR A 168 1.62 12.13 3.44
CA TYR A 168 1.51 13.28 4.34
C TYR A 168 2.18 14.53 3.77
N PHE A 169 3.34 14.39 3.12
CA PHE A 169 4.08 15.54 2.62
C PHE A 169 3.41 16.09 1.36
N SER A 170 3.36 17.42 1.22
CA SER A 170 2.66 18.07 0.10
C SER A 170 3.24 17.79 -1.28
N CYS A 171 4.49 17.33 -1.31
CA CYS A 171 5.21 16.93 -2.51
C CYS A 171 4.92 15.49 -2.96
N ASP A 172 4.44 14.65 -2.05
CA ASP A 172 4.05 13.27 -2.32
C ASP A 172 2.67 13.22 -2.98
N LEU A 173 2.27 12.02 -3.42
CA LEU A 173 0.87 11.74 -3.72
C LEU A 173 0.10 11.67 -2.41
N ASN A 174 -0.87 12.56 -2.24
CA ASN A 174 -1.76 12.50 -1.08
C ASN A 174 -2.63 11.22 -1.10
N PRO A 175 -3.40 10.91 -0.04
CA PRO A 175 -4.17 9.68 0.00
C PRO A 175 -5.20 9.53 -1.13
N PHE A 176 -5.84 10.62 -1.57
CA PHE A 176 -6.78 10.56 -2.70
C PHE A 176 -6.05 10.28 -4.02
N GLU A 177 -4.90 10.93 -4.24
CA GLU A 177 -4.06 10.72 -5.42
C GLU A 177 -3.51 9.29 -5.49
N SER A 178 -3.02 8.77 -4.36
CA SER A 178 -2.55 7.38 -4.22
C SER A 178 -3.68 6.37 -4.44
N PHE A 179 -4.86 6.62 -3.88
CA PHE A 179 -6.03 5.76 -4.08
C PHE A 179 -6.44 5.69 -5.56
N SER A 180 -6.44 6.82 -6.26
CA SER A 180 -6.75 6.88 -7.69
C SER A 180 -5.73 6.14 -8.56
N LEU A 181 -4.44 6.23 -8.24
CA LEU A 181 -3.41 5.41 -8.89
C LEU A 181 -3.68 3.91 -8.67
N ILE A 182 -3.91 3.50 -7.42
CA ILE A 182 -4.18 2.11 -7.07
C ILE A 182 -5.41 1.58 -7.82
N GLU A 183 -6.50 2.34 -7.83
CA GLU A 183 -7.74 1.96 -8.50
C GLU A 183 -7.54 1.84 -10.00
N HIS A 184 -6.84 2.80 -10.62
CA HIS A 184 -6.56 2.78 -12.04
C HIS A 184 -5.78 1.52 -12.46
N LEU A 185 -4.76 1.14 -11.69
CA LEU A 185 -3.95 -0.05 -11.93
C LEU A 185 -4.74 -1.35 -11.77
N ASP A 186 -5.59 -1.46 -10.74
CA ASP A 186 -6.44 -2.64 -10.54
C ASP A 186 -7.47 -2.78 -11.66
N GLN A 187 -8.23 -1.72 -11.95
CA GLN A 187 -9.37 -1.79 -12.87
C GLN A 187 -8.97 -1.92 -14.34
N ASN A 188 -7.91 -1.24 -14.77
CA ASN A 188 -7.54 -1.18 -16.20
C ASN A 188 -6.51 -2.23 -16.59
N TYR A 189 -5.67 -2.64 -15.65
CA TYR A 189 -4.49 -3.48 -15.89
C TYR A 189 -4.46 -4.76 -15.08
N GLY A 190 -5.36 -4.96 -14.11
CA GLY A 190 -5.38 -6.17 -13.29
C GLY A 190 -4.18 -6.28 -12.36
N LEU A 191 -3.62 -5.14 -11.94
CA LEU A 191 -2.57 -5.03 -10.93
C LEU A 191 -3.21 -4.75 -9.57
N GLU A 192 -3.30 -5.79 -8.75
CA GLU A 192 -3.87 -5.71 -7.42
C GLU A 192 -2.89 -5.11 -6.43
N TYR A 193 -3.38 -4.18 -5.62
CA TYR A 193 -2.64 -3.63 -4.49
C TYR A 193 -2.42 -4.66 -3.40
N VAL A 194 -1.18 -4.82 -2.93
CA VAL A 194 -0.78 -5.74 -1.85
C VAL A 194 -0.60 -5.01 -0.54
N GLY A 195 0.07 -3.86 -0.59
CA GLY A 195 0.53 -3.16 0.58
C GLY A 195 1.43 -1.99 0.24
N LEU A 196 1.95 -1.36 1.29
CA LEU A 196 2.79 -0.19 1.21
C LEU A 196 3.88 -0.21 2.26
N GLY A 197 4.86 0.66 2.12
CA GLY A 197 5.64 1.14 3.25
C GLY A 197 5.60 2.66 3.32
N ALA A 198 6.64 3.28 3.88
CA ALA A 198 6.75 4.72 4.03
C ALA A 198 6.92 5.51 2.71
N SER A 199 7.27 4.83 1.61
CA SER A 199 7.58 5.44 0.31
C SER A 199 7.03 4.68 -0.90
N LEU A 200 6.77 3.37 -0.77
CA LEU A 200 6.45 2.48 -1.89
C LEU A 200 5.04 1.87 -1.78
N LEU A 201 4.40 1.68 -2.94
CA LEU A 201 3.19 0.88 -3.15
C LEU A 201 3.56 -0.40 -3.89
N PHE A 202 3.04 -1.53 -3.42
CA PHE A 202 3.36 -2.86 -3.94
C PHE A 202 2.15 -3.45 -4.65
N PHE A 203 2.35 -3.92 -5.88
CA PHE A 203 1.29 -4.48 -6.72
C PHE A 203 1.65 -5.88 -7.19
N MET A 204 0.62 -6.71 -7.39
CA MET A 204 0.73 -8.06 -7.95
C MET A 204 -0.21 -8.21 -9.13
N LYS A 205 0.24 -8.94 -10.16
CA LYS A 205 -0.63 -9.34 -11.25
C LYS A 205 -1.71 -10.28 -10.74
N THR A 206 -2.92 -10.03 -11.20
CA THR A 206 -4.06 -10.95 -11.02
C THR A 206 -4.26 -11.78 -12.29
N PRO A 207 -5.12 -12.81 -12.26
CA PRO A 207 -5.55 -13.51 -13.48
C PRO A 207 -6.23 -12.61 -14.53
N LYS A 208 -6.60 -11.36 -14.18
CA LYS A 208 -7.16 -10.37 -15.12
C LYS A 208 -6.08 -9.56 -15.84
N PHE A 209 -4.81 -9.68 -15.44
CA PHE A 209 -3.71 -8.96 -16.10
C PHE A 209 -3.59 -9.40 -17.56
N ASP A 210 -3.60 -8.41 -18.46
CA ASP A 210 -3.46 -8.64 -19.90
C ASP A 210 -2.10 -8.11 -20.37
N ALA A 211 -1.19 -9.03 -20.68
CA ALA A 211 0.15 -8.70 -21.14
C ALA A 211 0.16 -7.82 -22.41
N ASN A 212 -0.90 -7.86 -23.23
CA ASN A 212 -1.02 -7.01 -24.42
C ASN A 212 -1.20 -5.52 -24.08
N LYS A 213 -1.64 -5.21 -22.84
CA LYS A 213 -1.80 -3.84 -22.36
C LYS A 213 -0.53 -3.28 -21.69
N THR A 214 0.51 -4.09 -21.51
CA THR A 214 1.77 -3.65 -20.90
C THR A 214 2.34 -2.39 -21.56
N PRO A 215 2.41 -2.27 -22.90
CA PRO A 215 2.91 -1.03 -23.52
C PRO A 215 2.03 0.18 -23.20
N GLN A 216 0.71 0.02 -23.10
CA GLN A 216 -0.20 1.11 -22.73
C GLN A 216 0.04 1.54 -21.27
N LEU A 217 0.11 0.58 -20.35
CA LEU A 217 0.41 0.81 -18.94
C LEU A 217 1.70 1.62 -18.79
N LEU A 218 2.80 1.19 -19.43
CA LEU A 218 4.08 1.86 -19.29
C LEU A 218 4.10 3.24 -19.94
N ASN A 219 3.34 3.49 -21.00
CA ASN A 219 3.17 4.83 -21.56
C ASN A 219 2.46 5.77 -20.57
N GLU A 220 1.41 5.30 -19.90
CA GLU A 220 0.70 6.08 -18.88
C GLU A 220 1.57 6.35 -17.66
N LEU A 221 2.26 5.32 -17.14
CA LEU A 221 3.19 5.48 -16.03
C LEU A 221 4.37 6.40 -16.38
N SER A 222 4.94 6.27 -17.57
CA SER A 222 6.02 7.16 -18.03
C SER A 222 5.56 8.60 -18.16
N SER A 223 4.30 8.83 -18.57
CA SER A 223 3.71 10.17 -18.64
C SER A 223 3.47 10.77 -17.26
N PHE A 224 3.14 9.93 -16.27
CA PHE A 224 2.85 10.33 -14.89
C PHE A 224 4.14 10.58 -14.08
N TYR A 225 5.03 9.59 -14.03
CA TYR A 225 6.30 9.62 -13.29
C TYR A 225 7.47 10.25 -14.06
N GLN A 226 7.25 10.63 -15.33
CA GLN A 226 8.27 11.21 -16.23
C GLN A 226 9.47 10.28 -16.48
N PHE A 227 9.23 8.97 -16.60
CA PHE A 227 10.28 7.99 -16.88
C PHE A 227 11.00 8.26 -18.21
N ASN A 228 12.33 8.09 -18.18
CA ASN A 228 13.16 8.05 -19.36
C ASN A 228 12.97 6.73 -20.13
N GLN A 229 13.53 6.65 -21.36
CA GLN A 229 13.36 5.47 -22.22
C GLN A 229 13.95 4.18 -21.60
N THR A 230 15.02 4.30 -20.83
CA THR A 230 15.66 3.16 -20.17
C THR A 230 14.73 2.56 -19.13
N THR A 231 14.22 3.40 -18.21
CA THR A 231 13.28 3.00 -17.16
C THR A 231 12.01 2.41 -17.72
N HIS A 232 11.44 3.05 -18.76
CA HIS A 232 10.29 2.52 -19.47
C HIS A 232 10.52 1.09 -19.96
N HIS A 233 11.61 0.86 -20.70
CA HIS A 233 11.88 -0.44 -21.29
C HIS A 233 12.19 -1.52 -20.24
N GLN A 234 12.93 -1.16 -19.18
CA GLN A 234 13.27 -2.10 -18.14
C GLN A 234 12.07 -2.48 -17.28
N LEU A 235 11.15 -1.56 -16.98
CA LEU A 235 9.90 -1.89 -16.29
C LEU A 235 8.95 -2.73 -17.18
N GLU A 236 8.93 -2.48 -18.49
CA GLU A 236 8.22 -3.34 -19.44
C GLU A 236 8.79 -4.76 -19.44
N GLN A 237 10.12 -4.90 -19.51
CA GLN A 237 10.79 -6.20 -19.36
C GLN A 237 10.56 -6.83 -18.00
N HIS A 238 10.52 -6.04 -16.92
CA HIS A 238 10.23 -6.54 -15.58
C HIS A 238 8.85 -7.22 -15.55
N LEU A 239 7.82 -6.54 -16.07
CA LEU A 239 6.47 -7.09 -16.16
C LEU A 239 6.34 -8.29 -17.12
N SER A 240 7.30 -8.57 -18.01
CA SER A 240 7.26 -9.81 -18.79
C SER A 240 7.83 -11.03 -18.03
N HIS A 241 8.63 -10.80 -16.97
CA HIS A 241 9.35 -11.86 -16.25
C HIS A 241 8.89 -12.02 -14.78
N HIS A 242 8.27 -10.99 -14.21
CA HIS A 242 7.89 -10.94 -12.81
C HIS A 242 6.39 -10.68 -12.65
N GLU A 243 5.82 -11.16 -11.55
CA GLU A 243 4.38 -11.07 -11.26
C GLU A 243 4.01 -9.84 -10.42
N TYR A 244 4.92 -8.90 -10.24
CA TYR A 244 4.73 -7.73 -9.40
C TYR A 244 5.19 -6.45 -10.09
N LEU A 245 4.82 -5.32 -9.48
CA LEU A 245 5.32 -4.00 -9.81
C LEU A 245 5.36 -3.19 -8.51
N ILE A 246 6.45 -2.50 -8.25
CA ILE A 246 6.60 -1.62 -7.10
C ILE A 246 6.74 -0.20 -7.62
N LEU A 247 5.89 0.69 -7.12
CA LEU A 247 5.84 2.08 -7.54
C LEU A 247 5.93 3.01 -6.33
N PRO A 248 6.69 4.10 -6.43
CA PRO A 248 6.76 5.10 -5.38
C PRO A 248 5.51 5.99 -5.36
N TYR A 249 5.16 6.48 -4.18
CA TYR A 249 4.18 7.55 -4.02
C TYR A 249 4.81 8.85 -3.48
N VAL A 250 6.12 8.83 -3.24
CA VAL A 250 6.91 9.96 -2.69
C VAL A 250 7.70 10.69 -3.77
N GLU A 251 8.06 11.96 -3.53
CA GLU A 251 8.75 12.78 -4.54
C GLU A 251 10.18 12.33 -4.89
N SER A 252 10.84 11.59 -4.00
CA SER A 252 12.24 11.16 -4.14
C SER A 252 12.47 9.78 -3.52
N LEU A 253 13.44 9.05 -4.07
CA LEU A 253 13.88 7.72 -3.62
C LEU A 253 15.27 7.75 -2.94
N GLU A 254 15.79 8.93 -2.62
CA GLU A 254 17.11 9.11 -1.97
C GLU A 254 17.25 8.40 -0.61
N VAL A 255 16.13 8.04 0.03
CA VAL A 255 16.13 7.28 1.29
C VAL A 255 16.65 5.85 1.12
N PHE A 256 16.59 5.30 -0.09
CA PHE A 256 17.03 3.93 -0.37
C PHE A 256 18.50 3.90 -0.77
N ASP A 257 19.31 3.22 0.03
CA ASP A 257 20.69 2.87 -0.27
C ASP A 257 20.77 1.35 -0.52
N LEU A 258 20.95 0.96 -1.79
CA LEU A 258 20.83 -0.43 -2.27
C LEU A 258 22.17 -1.03 -2.75
N ASP A 259 23.27 -0.32 -2.49
CA ASP A 259 24.64 -0.71 -2.84
C ASP A 259 25.20 -1.86 -1.95
#